data_AF-A0A0F9PQ49-F1
#
_entry.id   AF-A0A0F9PQ49-F1
#
_cell.length_a   1.000
_cell.length_b   1.000
_cell.length_c   1.000
_cell.angle_alpha   90.00
_cell.angle_beta   90.00
_cell.angle_gamma   90.00
#
_symmetry.space_group_name_H-M   'P 1'
#
loop_
_entity.id
_entity.type
_entity.pdbx_description
1 polymer ?
#
loop_
_entity_poly.entity_id
_entity_poly.type
_entity_poly.pdbx_seq_one_letter_code
_entity_poly.pdbx_strand_id
1 'polypeptide(L)'
;MKLTILQIALPCPLRLSFDYLSNNSEITWQTGMRVKVPFGNRELIGIIVNIQQTHEENKTSKLKTIIEAIDQQPIFEADLLSLTQWLSDYYHHPIGDCFQTVLPKKIRLGGSAELETETYWQLSGDKNEFKLGKKQQQLFTLLKDHPEGISQKVIYQHIGQCRTSLLGLEDKKIIRSVQNIKQPLISHDAVQHCQLNQEQQLAVDSVWKKKSLFSPFLLQGVTGSGKTEVYMQLAENMVNAGKQILILIPEIGLTTQFVDRFKRRLNARIVVLNSAISDGERTQSWLLAKAGLADIVIGTRSAVFTPLPNLGLIIIDEEHDASYKQQDGLRYHARNVALIRAQRANVPIVMGSATPSLESLYNVEQQRYQVLTLNQRATGANIPKIKLIDSRGPMANSGISTVLYHAIKTQLAADNQVLLFINRRGFAPVLMCHDCGWQATCSHCDARMIVHQRRNILCCHHCGLIQRLVEQCPTCKAGDLKTYGAGTEQIEHTLQAYFPETPVLRIDRDSTQKVNAFAEIVDDIR
;
A
#
# COMPACT_ATOMS: atom_id res chain seq x y z
N MET A 1 34.79 -9.43 35.58
CA MET A 1 34.27 -10.21 34.42
C MET A 1 33.98 -9.25 33.27
N LYS A 2 34.00 -9.70 32.01
CA LYS A 2 33.59 -8.87 30.87
C LYS A 2 32.06 -8.80 30.86
N LEU A 3 31.49 -7.61 31.10
CA LEU A 3 30.05 -7.39 31.14
C LEU A 3 29.55 -6.92 29.77
N THR A 4 28.45 -7.51 29.30
CA THR A 4 27.79 -7.12 28.05
C THR A 4 26.60 -6.21 28.36
N ILE A 5 26.64 -4.99 27.83
CA ILE A 5 25.53 -4.02 27.86
C ILE A 5 24.82 -4.06 26.52
N LEU A 6 23.50 -4.20 26.55
CA LEU A 6 22.63 -4.19 25.39
C LEU A 6 21.85 -2.88 25.37
N GLN A 7 21.95 -2.11 24.30
CA GLN A 7 21.14 -0.92 24.10
C GLN A 7 19.87 -1.31 23.35
N ILE A 8 18.72 -1.00 23.93
CA ILE A 8 17.42 -1.51 23.48
C ILE A 8 16.51 -0.35 23.10
N ALA A 9 15.99 -0.39 21.89
CA ALA A 9 14.91 0.48 21.47
C ALA A 9 13.57 -0.08 21.99
N LEU A 10 12.86 0.72 22.79
CA LEU A 10 11.58 0.35 23.39
C LEU A 10 10.43 1.19 22.81
N PRO A 11 9.24 0.60 22.64
CA PRO A 11 8.07 1.29 22.08
C PRO A 11 7.48 2.27 23.09
N CYS A 12 8.17 3.39 23.26
CA CYS A 12 7.78 4.50 24.13
C CYS A 12 8.09 5.82 23.41
N PRO A 13 7.42 6.93 23.79
CA PRO A 13 7.54 8.21 23.11
C PRO A 13 8.85 8.94 23.47
N LEU A 14 9.97 8.22 23.50
CA LEU A 14 11.30 8.73 23.83
C LEU A 14 12.25 8.40 22.68
N ARG A 15 12.98 9.41 22.20
CA ARG A 15 13.97 9.27 21.12
C ARG A 15 15.33 8.79 21.64
N LEU A 16 15.31 7.73 22.45
CA LEU A 16 16.47 7.16 23.12
C LEU A 16 16.39 5.62 23.10
N SER A 17 17.54 4.98 23.21
CA SER A 17 17.65 3.58 23.62
C SER A 17 17.91 3.49 25.12
N PHE A 18 17.66 2.31 25.69
CA PHE A 18 17.85 2.03 27.11
C PHE A 18 18.89 0.93 27.29
N ASP A 19 19.80 1.12 28.24
CA ASP A 19 20.87 0.17 28.52
C ASP A 19 20.40 -0.90 29.50
N TYR A 20 20.69 -2.16 29.18
CA TYR A 20 20.41 -3.33 30.03
C TYR A 20 21.61 -4.25 30.07
N LEU A 21 21.73 -5.02 31.16
CA LEU A 21 22.75 -6.06 31.27
C LEU A 21 22.27 -7.37 30.66
N SER A 22 23.16 -8.01 29.92
CA SER A 22 22.98 -9.42 29.58
C SER A 22 23.06 -10.27 30.85
N ASN A 23 22.06 -11.13 31.06
CA ASN A 23 22.01 -12.11 32.15
C ASN A 23 22.52 -13.49 31.76
N ASN A 24 22.83 -13.72 30.48
CA ASN A 24 23.19 -15.03 29.98
C ASN A 24 24.35 -14.93 28.97
N SER A 25 25.48 -15.52 29.37
CA SER A 25 26.71 -15.61 28.57
C SER A 25 26.67 -16.66 27.47
N GLU A 26 25.72 -17.60 27.52
CA GLU A 26 25.55 -18.64 26.49
C GLU A 26 24.84 -18.10 25.24
N ILE A 27 24.07 -17.02 25.39
CA ILE A 27 23.35 -16.38 24.29
C ILE A 27 24.34 -15.52 23.50
N THR A 28 24.45 -15.80 22.20
CA THR A 28 25.17 -14.96 21.26
C THR A 28 24.29 -13.78 20.87
N TRP A 29 24.39 -12.68 21.62
CA TRP A 29 23.62 -11.46 21.37
C TRP A 29 24.02 -10.78 20.07
N GLN A 30 23.02 -10.36 19.29
CA GLN A 30 23.18 -9.66 18.03
C GLN A 30 22.18 -8.51 17.93
N THR A 31 22.56 -7.45 17.22
CA THR A 31 21.64 -6.35 16.89
C THR A 31 20.50 -6.87 16.02
N GLY A 32 19.29 -6.36 16.23
CA GLY A 32 18.09 -6.80 15.52
C GLY A 32 17.35 -7.97 16.14
N MET A 33 17.82 -8.53 17.25
CA MET A 33 17.07 -9.51 18.04
C MET A 33 16.02 -8.81 18.92
N ARG A 34 14.85 -9.44 19.08
CA ARG A 34 13.83 -9.02 20.04
C ARG A 34 14.15 -9.56 21.44
N VAL A 35 13.96 -8.71 22.43
CA VAL A 35 14.17 -9.04 23.85
C VAL A 35 13.03 -8.51 24.69
N LYS A 36 12.67 -9.27 25.73
CA LYS A 36 11.73 -8.81 26.76
C LYS A 36 12.51 -8.21 27.92
N VAL A 37 12.14 -7.00 28.34
CA VAL A 37 12.84 -6.27 29.40
C VAL A 37 11.87 -5.58 30.37
N PRO A 38 12.29 -5.34 31.62
CA PRO A 38 11.49 -4.58 32.57
C PRO A 38 11.61 -3.08 32.26
N PHE A 39 10.49 -2.37 32.18
CA PHE A 39 10.44 -0.94 31.96
C PHE A 39 9.45 -0.28 32.92
N GLY A 40 9.97 0.39 33.95
CA GLY A 40 9.16 0.84 35.09
C GLY A 40 8.47 -0.35 35.78
N ASN A 41 7.14 -0.32 35.79
CA ASN A 41 6.27 -1.36 36.37
C ASN A 41 5.69 -2.34 35.32
N ARG A 42 6.18 -2.31 34.08
CA ARG A 42 5.69 -3.12 32.97
C ARG A 42 6.83 -3.91 32.34
N GLU A 43 6.47 -4.92 31.56
CA GLU A 43 7.39 -5.60 30.67
C GLU A 43 7.13 -5.15 29.24
N LEU A 44 8.19 -4.86 28.49
CA LEU A 44 8.11 -4.44 27.11
C LEU A 44 9.01 -5.31 26.24
N ILE A 45 8.61 -5.44 24.98
CA ILE A 45 9.42 -6.04 23.94
C ILE A 45 10.17 -4.93 23.22
N GLY A 46 11.49 -5.02 23.24
CA GLY A 46 12.38 -4.10 22.55
C GLY A 46 13.27 -4.83 21.57
N ILE A 47 14.03 -4.04 20.81
CA ILE A 47 15.01 -4.55 19.84
C ILE A 47 16.39 -4.06 20.22
N ILE A 48 17.36 -4.97 20.19
CA ILE A 48 18.76 -4.64 20.42
C ILE A 48 19.25 -3.79 19.24
N VAL A 49 19.61 -2.54 19.49
CA VAL A 49 20.14 -1.62 18.47
C VAL A 49 21.67 -1.51 18.50
N ASN A 50 22.27 -1.79 19.65
CA ASN A 50 23.72 -1.75 19.83
C ASN A 50 24.14 -2.66 20.99
N ILE A 51 25.39 -3.13 20.95
CA ILE A 51 25.99 -4.01 21.94
C ILE A 51 27.34 -3.43 22.34
N GLN A 52 27.53 -3.24 23.64
CA GLN A 52 28.77 -2.72 24.20
C GLN A 52 29.37 -3.70 25.21
N GLN A 53 30.69 -3.72 25.28
CA GLN A 53 31.45 -4.53 26.22
C GLN A 53 32.17 -3.60 27.19
N THR A 54 32.06 -3.89 28.50
CA THR A 54 32.72 -3.07 29.53
C THR A 54 33.33 -3.93 30.64
N HIS A 55 34.33 -3.36 31.31
CA HIS A 55 34.95 -3.91 32.52
C HIS A 55 34.60 -3.08 33.78
N GLU A 56 33.88 -1.96 33.62
CA GLU A 56 33.60 -1.03 34.71
C GLU A 56 32.29 -1.40 35.46
N GLU A 57 32.42 -2.13 36.56
CA GLU A 57 31.27 -2.56 37.40
C GLU A 57 30.45 -1.39 37.99
N ASN A 58 31.10 -0.24 38.22
CA ASN A 58 30.45 0.95 38.76
C ASN A 58 29.39 1.53 37.81
N LYS A 59 29.59 1.42 36.49
CA LYS A 59 28.62 1.89 35.48
C LYS A 59 27.41 0.95 35.33
N THR A 60 27.53 -0.29 35.80
CA THR A 60 26.52 -1.34 35.55
C THR A 60 25.61 -1.60 36.74
N SER A 61 25.94 -1.12 37.95
CA SER A 61 25.21 -1.43 39.20
C SER A 61 23.72 -1.05 39.22
N LYS A 62 23.30 -0.04 38.44
CA LYS A 62 21.90 0.40 38.33
C LYS A 62 21.13 -0.21 37.16
N LEU A 63 21.82 -0.94 36.28
CA LEU A 63 21.21 -1.50 35.08
C LEU A 63 20.42 -2.75 35.44
N LYS A 64 19.18 -2.83 34.93
CA LYS A 64 18.38 -4.06 35.02
C LYS A 64 18.87 -5.07 33.99
N THR A 65 18.55 -6.33 34.20
CA THR A 65 18.88 -7.42 33.27
C THR A 65 17.78 -7.66 32.25
N ILE A 66 18.13 -8.31 31.14
CA ILE A 66 17.16 -8.90 30.19
C ILE A 66 16.31 -9.95 30.91
N ILE A 67 15.01 -10.03 30.58
CA ILE A 67 14.12 -11.09 31.08
C ILE A 67 14.22 -12.31 30.16
N GLU A 68 14.09 -12.09 28.86
CA GLU A 68 14.01 -13.16 27.86
C GLU A 68 14.59 -12.71 26.52
N ALA A 69 15.39 -13.57 25.88
CA ALA A 69 15.71 -13.47 24.46
C ALA A 69 14.59 -14.15 23.67
N ILE A 70 13.84 -13.39 22.88
CA ILE A 70 12.70 -13.92 22.12
C ILE A 70 13.19 -14.62 20.84
N ASP A 71 14.24 -14.06 20.23
CA ASP A 71 14.83 -14.60 19.03
C ASP A 71 16.17 -15.28 19.33
N GLN A 72 16.50 -16.33 18.57
CA GLN A 72 17.86 -16.91 18.53
C GLN A 72 18.76 -16.22 17.49
N GLN A 73 18.15 -15.59 16.49
CA GLN A 73 18.82 -14.89 15.39
C GLN A 73 18.12 -13.55 15.12
N PRO A 74 18.82 -12.52 14.59
CA PRO A 74 18.21 -11.24 14.29
C PRO A 74 16.94 -11.36 13.42
N ILE A 75 15.84 -10.82 13.92
CA ILE A 75 14.63 -10.72 13.11
C ILE A 75 14.75 -9.58 12.10
N PHE A 76 15.47 -8.52 12.47
CA PHE A 76 15.87 -7.45 11.56
C PHE A 76 17.27 -7.72 11.02
N GLU A 77 17.36 -7.82 9.70
CA GLU A 77 18.65 -7.79 9.00
C GLU A 77 19.23 -6.37 9.03
N ALA A 78 20.53 -6.25 8.77
CA ALA A 78 21.27 -4.98 8.81
C ALA A 78 20.62 -3.88 7.96
N ASP A 79 20.10 -4.23 6.78
CA ASP A 79 19.43 -3.30 5.88
C ASP A 79 18.13 -2.74 6.48
N LEU A 80 17.34 -3.59 7.15
CA LEU A 80 16.08 -3.17 7.76
C LEU A 80 16.33 -2.38 9.06
N LEU A 81 17.36 -2.73 9.83
CA LEU A 81 17.82 -1.93 10.98
C LEU A 81 18.23 -0.53 10.54
N SER A 82 19.11 -0.43 9.55
CA SER A 82 19.58 0.86 9.05
C SER A 82 18.45 1.68 8.43
N LEU A 83 17.45 1.04 7.81
CA LEU A 83 16.28 1.72 7.26
C LEU A 83 15.43 2.29 8.38
N THR A 84 15.23 1.51 9.44
CA THR A 84 14.44 1.92 10.59
C THR A 84 15.11 3.07 11.35
N GLN A 85 16.44 3.04 11.46
CA GLN A 85 17.22 4.15 12.02
C GLN A 85 17.02 5.43 11.19
N TRP A 86 17.14 5.34 9.86
CA TRP A 86 16.88 6.49 8.99
C TRP A 86 15.46 7.03 9.09
N LEU A 87 14.44 6.16 9.28
CA LEU A 87 13.07 6.62 9.54
C LEU A 87 13.00 7.46 10.80
N SER A 88 13.62 7.00 11.90
CA SER A 88 13.64 7.71 13.18
C SER A 88 14.32 9.06 13.07
N ASP A 89 15.43 9.13 12.34
CA ASP A 89 16.22 10.35 12.18
C ASP A 89 15.52 11.36 11.25
N TYR A 90 15.10 10.92 10.06
CA TYR A 90 14.49 11.79 9.05
C TYR A 90 13.10 12.29 9.48
N TYR A 91 12.24 11.39 9.98
CA TYR A 91 10.88 11.75 10.41
C TYR A 91 10.81 12.19 11.89
N HIS A 92 11.95 12.27 12.58
CA HIS A 92 12.05 12.70 13.97
C HIS A 92 11.15 11.92 14.93
N HIS A 93 10.97 10.63 14.67
CA HIS A 93 10.07 9.76 15.41
C HIS A 93 10.85 8.84 16.37
N PRO A 94 10.33 8.50 17.57
CA PRO A 94 10.95 7.52 18.46
C PRO A 94 11.32 6.21 17.75
N ILE A 95 12.57 5.76 17.94
CA ILE A 95 13.13 4.60 17.24
C ILE A 95 12.37 3.31 17.58
N GLY A 96 11.94 3.14 18.83
CA GLY A 96 11.16 1.98 19.24
C GLY A 96 9.80 1.90 18.56
N ASP A 97 9.11 3.03 18.37
CA ASP A 97 7.85 3.07 17.63
C ASP A 97 8.06 2.86 16.11
N CYS A 98 9.21 3.30 15.58
CA CYS A 98 9.57 2.99 14.20
C CYS A 98 9.68 1.48 14.00
N PHE A 99 10.34 0.76 14.92
CA PHE A 99 10.40 -0.70 14.87
C PHE A 99 9.02 -1.36 14.98
N GLN A 100 8.13 -0.85 15.83
CA GLN A 100 6.75 -1.35 15.92
C GLN A 100 5.96 -1.14 14.63
N THR A 101 6.30 -0.11 13.84
CA THR A 101 5.65 0.20 12.57
C THR A 101 6.16 -0.69 11.44
N VAL A 102 7.44 -1.05 11.48
CA VAL A 102 8.13 -1.85 10.45
C VAL A 102 7.75 -3.34 10.51
N LEU A 103 7.32 -3.85 11.67
CA LEU A 103 7.01 -5.26 11.88
C LEU A 103 5.51 -5.62 11.79
N PRO A 104 5.18 -6.84 11.32
CA PRO A 104 3.84 -7.40 11.50
C PRO A 104 3.43 -7.46 12.98
N LYS A 105 2.12 -7.32 13.24
CA LYS A 105 1.57 -7.25 14.60
C LYS A 105 1.94 -8.47 15.47
N LYS A 106 1.85 -9.68 14.93
CA LYS A 106 2.20 -10.91 15.67
C LYS A 106 3.69 -10.90 16.08
N ILE A 107 4.56 -10.44 15.19
CA ILE A 107 5.99 -10.35 15.41
C ILE A 107 6.34 -9.26 16.43
N ARG A 108 5.79 -8.05 16.31
CA ARG A 108 6.10 -6.98 17.26
C ARG A 108 5.59 -7.23 18.68
N LEU A 109 4.61 -8.13 18.84
CA LEU A 109 4.09 -8.62 20.12
C LEU A 109 4.86 -9.85 20.67
N GLY A 110 5.97 -10.24 20.05
CA GLY A 110 6.82 -11.34 20.54
C GLY A 110 6.39 -12.73 20.09
N GLY A 111 5.48 -12.84 19.12
CA GLY A 111 5.11 -14.14 18.54
C GLY A 111 6.27 -14.80 17.78
N SER A 112 6.15 -16.12 17.57
CA SER A 112 7.12 -16.91 16.79
C SER A 112 7.34 -16.33 15.39
N ALA A 113 8.60 -16.32 14.97
CA ALA A 113 9.06 -15.93 13.64
C ALA A 113 9.30 -17.15 12.73
N GLU A 114 8.67 -18.27 13.03
CA GLU A 114 8.75 -19.50 12.24
C GLU A 114 7.67 -19.52 11.15
N LEU A 115 8.04 -20.08 10.00
CA LEU A 115 7.12 -20.28 8.88
C LEU A 115 6.06 -21.31 9.25
N GLU A 116 4.80 -20.99 9.01
CA GLU A 116 3.70 -21.94 9.14
C GLU A 116 3.86 -23.06 8.12
N THR A 117 3.68 -24.30 8.57
CA THR A 117 3.64 -25.49 7.70
C THR A 117 2.20 -25.93 7.48
N GLU A 118 1.98 -26.61 6.37
CA GLU A 118 0.73 -27.31 6.08
C GLU A 118 1.01 -28.71 5.54
N THR A 119 0.00 -29.58 5.62
CA THR A 119 0.12 -30.96 5.16
C THR A 119 0.09 -31.02 3.63
N TYR A 120 1.17 -31.54 3.05
CA TYR A 120 1.28 -31.90 1.65
C TYR A 120 1.13 -33.41 1.48
N TRP A 121 0.49 -33.80 0.39
CA TRP A 121 0.32 -35.20 0.00
C TRP A 121 1.13 -35.45 -1.26
N GLN A 122 1.88 -36.54 -1.28
CA GLN A 122 2.71 -36.95 -2.43
C GLN A 122 2.62 -38.46 -2.62
N LEU A 123 2.93 -38.94 -3.83
CA LEU A 123 2.94 -40.37 -4.13
C LEU A 123 4.09 -41.07 -3.41
N SER A 124 3.78 -42.24 -2.84
CA SER A 124 4.75 -43.16 -2.23
C SER A 124 5.16 -44.22 -3.26
N GLY A 125 5.99 -43.82 -4.23
CA GLY A 125 6.61 -44.71 -5.23
C GLY A 125 5.74 -45.13 -6.43
N ASP A 126 6.39 -45.74 -7.43
CA ASP A 126 5.81 -46.19 -8.72
C ASP A 126 5.05 -47.52 -8.61
N LYS A 127 3.91 -47.53 -7.90
CA LYS A 127 2.98 -48.67 -7.97
C LYS A 127 1.83 -48.32 -8.92
N ASN A 128 1.79 -49.00 -10.06
CA ASN A 128 0.92 -48.63 -11.19
C ASN A 128 -0.44 -49.33 -11.25
N GLU A 129 -0.72 -50.30 -10.39
CA GLU A 129 -2.01 -51.03 -10.44
C GLU A 129 -2.69 -51.12 -9.07
N PHE A 130 -3.66 -50.23 -8.86
CA PHE A 130 -4.55 -50.27 -7.71
C PHE A 130 -6.00 -50.23 -8.16
N LYS A 131 -6.85 -51.09 -7.60
CA LYS A 131 -8.32 -50.92 -7.68
C LYS A 131 -8.73 -49.77 -6.75
N LEU A 132 -8.82 -48.57 -7.32
CA LEU A 132 -9.19 -47.34 -6.62
C LEU A 132 -10.66 -46.97 -6.89
N GLY A 133 -11.34 -46.40 -5.89
CA GLY A 133 -12.65 -45.77 -6.13
C GLY A 133 -12.51 -44.48 -6.94
N LYS A 134 -13.61 -43.96 -7.52
CA LYS A 134 -13.60 -42.77 -8.41
C LYS A 134 -12.85 -41.56 -7.84
N LYS A 135 -13.10 -41.20 -6.57
CA LYS A 135 -12.39 -40.08 -5.89
C LYS A 135 -10.91 -40.38 -5.60
N GLN A 136 -10.58 -41.62 -5.27
CA GLN A 136 -9.18 -42.03 -5.04
C GLN A 136 -8.38 -42.02 -6.34
N GLN A 137 -9.01 -42.38 -7.46
CA GLN A 137 -8.40 -42.32 -8.78
C GLN A 137 -8.17 -40.88 -9.23
N GLN A 138 -9.12 -39.97 -9.00
CA GLN A 138 -8.93 -38.53 -9.23
C GLN A 138 -7.77 -37.95 -8.42
N LEU A 139 -7.67 -38.32 -7.13
CA LEU A 139 -6.54 -37.93 -6.27
C LEU A 139 -5.21 -38.48 -6.79
N PHE A 140 -5.19 -39.74 -7.20
CA PHE A 140 -3.99 -40.38 -7.74
C PHE A 140 -3.52 -39.73 -9.05
N THR A 141 -4.44 -39.42 -9.97
CA THR A 141 -4.11 -38.68 -11.21
C THR A 141 -3.55 -37.31 -10.90
N LEU A 142 -4.21 -36.55 -10.03
CA LEU A 142 -3.77 -35.20 -9.65
C LEU A 142 -2.37 -35.21 -9.01
N LEU A 143 -2.08 -36.18 -8.14
CA LEU A 143 -0.76 -36.33 -7.52
C LEU A 143 0.31 -36.88 -8.48
N LYS A 144 -0.10 -37.55 -9.57
CA LYS A 144 0.82 -38.00 -10.62
C LYS A 144 1.29 -36.82 -11.49
N ASP A 145 0.40 -35.86 -11.71
CA ASP A 145 0.73 -34.62 -12.44
C ASP A 145 1.62 -33.67 -11.61
N HIS A 146 1.68 -33.86 -10.29
CA HIS A 146 2.46 -33.06 -9.33
C HIS A 146 3.33 -33.93 -8.41
N PRO A 147 4.48 -34.45 -8.88
CA PRO A 147 5.35 -35.32 -8.11
C PRO A 147 5.96 -34.64 -6.85
N GLU A 148 6.09 -33.32 -6.85
CA GLU A 148 6.50 -32.50 -5.70
C GLU A 148 5.48 -32.51 -4.54
N GLY A 149 4.27 -33.00 -4.78
CA GLY A 149 3.18 -33.07 -3.81
C GLY A 149 2.33 -31.81 -3.77
N ILE A 150 1.09 -31.99 -3.35
CA ILE A 150 0.07 -30.93 -3.34
C ILE A 150 -0.44 -30.70 -1.92
N SER A 151 -0.64 -29.44 -1.54
CA SER A 151 -1.22 -29.12 -0.25
C SER A 151 -2.66 -29.63 -0.13
N GLN A 152 -3.04 -30.06 1.06
CA GLN A 152 -4.38 -30.57 1.34
C GLN A 152 -5.48 -29.54 0.98
N LYS A 153 -5.19 -28.24 1.08
CA LYS A 153 -6.13 -27.17 0.73
C LYS A 153 -6.40 -27.09 -0.77
N VAL A 154 -5.37 -27.23 -1.61
CA VAL A 154 -5.51 -27.23 -3.08
C VAL A 154 -6.29 -28.45 -3.56
N ILE A 155 -6.02 -29.61 -2.95
CA ILE A 155 -6.76 -30.84 -3.22
C ILE A 155 -8.26 -30.62 -2.95
N TYR A 156 -8.60 -29.99 -1.82
CA TYR A 156 -9.99 -29.69 -1.50
C TYR A 156 -10.64 -28.68 -2.45
N GLN A 157 -9.87 -27.76 -3.04
CA GLN A 157 -10.38 -26.83 -4.06
C GLN A 157 -10.69 -27.53 -5.39
N HIS A 158 -9.90 -28.53 -5.79
CA HIS A 158 -10.10 -29.24 -7.06
C HIS A 158 -11.11 -30.39 -6.97
N ILE A 159 -11.08 -31.16 -5.88
CA ILE A 159 -11.82 -32.43 -5.75
C ILE A 159 -12.95 -32.35 -4.70
N GLY A 160 -12.97 -31.30 -3.88
CA GLY A 160 -13.84 -31.16 -2.72
C GLY A 160 -13.32 -31.91 -1.49
N GLN A 161 -14.10 -31.94 -0.41
CA GLN A 161 -13.67 -32.62 0.83
C GLN A 161 -13.48 -34.12 0.61
N CYS A 162 -12.23 -34.60 0.78
CA CYS A 162 -11.83 -35.97 0.48
C CYS A 162 -10.93 -36.60 1.58
N ARG A 163 -11.06 -36.15 2.83
CA ARG A 163 -10.21 -36.59 3.95
C ARG A 163 -10.14 -38.11 4.12
N THR A 164 -11.28 -38.80 4.06
CA THR A 164 -11.36 -40.27 4.18
C THR A 164 -10.66 -40.99 3.03
N SER A 165 -10.71 -40.41 1.82
CA SER A 165 -10.01 -40.97 0.65
C SER A 165 -8.50 -40.78 0.74
N LEU A 166 -8.03 -39.66 1.29
CA LEU A 166 -6.60 -39.42 1.57
C LEU A 166 -6.06 -40.41 2.60
N LEU A 167 -6.73 -40.52 3.76
CA LEU A 167 -6.34 -41.49 4.80
C LEU A 167 -6.34 -42.94 4.28
N GLY A 168 -7.37 -43.33 3.53
CA GLY A 168 -7.43 -44.67 2.93
C GLY A 168 -6.37 -44.95 1.86
N LEU A 169 -5.81 -43.92 1.21
CA LEU A 169 -4.68 -44.04 0.29
C LEU A 169 -3.33 -44.08 1.05
N GLU A 170 -3.24 -43.37 2.17
CA GLU A 170 -2.08 -43.38 3.08
C GLU A 170 -1.92 -44.73 3.77
N ASP A 171 -3.02 -45.31 4.28
CA ASP A 171 -3.05 -46.65 4.88
C ASP A 171 -2.60 -47.72 3.87
N LYS A 172 -2.99 -47.56 2.59
CA LYS A 172 -2.54 -48.42 1.49
C LYS A 172 -1.10 -48.15 1.06
N LYS A 173 -0.41 -47.19 1.69
CA LYS A 173 0.96 -46.73 1.37
C LYS A 173 1.13 -46.26 -0.07
N ILE A 174 0.06 -45.74 -0.66
CA ILE A 174 0.05 -45.20 -2.04
C ILE A 174 0.46 -43.74 -2.02
N ILE A 175 0.06 -43.01 -0.98
CA ILE A 175 0.47 -41.63 -0.74
C ILE A 175 1.12 -41.51 0.64
N ARG A 176 1.87 -40.45 0.88
CA ARG A 176 2.39 -40.08 2.21
C ARG A 176 2.09 -38.61 2.49
N SER A 177 1.77 -38.32 3.75
CA SER A 177 1.71 -36.95 4.25
C SER A 177 3.09 -36.45 4.64
N VAL A 178 3.41 -35.21 4.28
CA VAL A 178 4.63 -34.50 4.69
C VAL A 178 4.26 -33.08 5.10
N GLN A 179 4.86 -32.58 6.18
CA GLN A 179 4.73 -31.18 6.58
C GLN A 179 5.68 -30.34 5.74
N ASN A 180 5.13 -29.46 4.91
CA ASN A 180 5.89 -28.52 4.10
C ASN A 180 5.50 -27.09 4.46
N ILE A 181 6.39 -26.15 4.18
CA ILE A 181 6.11 -24.72 4.36
C ILE A 181 4.88 -24.34 3.53
N LYS A 182 3.94 -23.64 4.14
CA LYS A 182 2.76 -23.09 3.44
C LYS A 182 3.21 -22.00 2.47
N GLN A 183 3.24 -22.33 1.19
CA GLN A 183 3.63 -21.44 0.09
C GLN A 183 2.39 -20.89 -0.65
N PRO A 184 2.51 -19.72 -1.33
CA PRO A 184 1.45 -19.22 -2.18
C PRO A 184 1.23 -20.14 -3.38
N LEU A 185 -0.02 -20.24 -3.83
CA LEU A 185 -0.35 -21.01 -5.02
C LEU A 185 0.18 -20.31 -6.26
N ILE A 186 0.84 -21.09 -7.11
CA ILE A 186 1.25 -20.67 -8.44
C ILE A 186 0.08 -21.01 -9.37
N SER A 187 -0.47 -20.01 -10.06
CA SER A 187 -1.47 -20.25 -11.08
C SER A 187 -0.75 -20.62 -12.38
N HIS A 188 -1.20 -21.71 -13.01
CA HIS A 188 -0.72 -22.16 -14.32
C HIS A 188 -1.67 -21.74 -15.46
N ASP A 189 -2.58 -20.78 -15.21
CA ASP A 189 -3.50 -20.29 -16.23
C ASP A 189 -2.71 -19.53 -17.28
N ALA A 190 -2.38 -20.19 -18.40
CA ALA A 190 -1.63 -19.58 -19.50
C ALA A 190 -2.49 -18.54 -20.24
N VAL A 191 -2.54 -17.30 -19.72
CA VAL A 191 -3.06 -16.17 -20.47
C VAL A 191 -2.02 -15.74 -21.51
N GLN A 192 -2.48 -15.52 -22.75
CA GLN A 192 -1.66 -15.12 -23.89
C GLN A 192 -0.86 -13.83 -23.59
N HIS A 193 0.45 -13.86 -23.85
CA HIS A 193 1.31 -12.68 -23.78
C HIS A 193 0.76 -11.57 -24.69
N CYS A 194 0.50 -10.38 -24.14
CA CYS A 194 0.20 -9.21 -24.95
C CYS A 194 1.49 -8.70 -25.61
N GLN A 195 1.46 -8.42 -26.91
CA GLN A 195 2.59 -7.79 -27.59
C GLN A 195 2.70 -6.33 -27.15
N LEU A 196 3.87 -5.97 -26.63
CA LEU A 196 4.18 -4.59 -26.26
C LEU A 196 4.24 -3.71 -27.50
N ASN A 197 3.71 -2.49 -27.41
CA ASN A 197 3.96 -1.47 -28.41
C ASN A 197 5.40 -0.92 -28.29
N GLN A 198 5.82 -0.10 -29.25
CA GLN A 198 7.19 0.43 -29.29
C GLN A 198 7.53 1.28 -28.06
N GLU A 199 6.61 2.13 -27.57
CA GLU A 199 6.84 2.97 -26.38
C GLU A 199 7.02 2.12 -25.11
N GLN A 200 6.20 1.08 -24.96
CA GLN A 200 6.27 0.12 -23.85
C GLN A 200 7.56 -0.70 -23.89
N GLN A 201 7.96 -1.21 -25.07
CA GLN A 201 9.20 -1.96 -25.22
C GLN A 201 10.41 -1.10 -24.87
N LEU A 202 10.46 0.16 -25.34
CA LEU A 202 11.53 1.10 -25.00
C LEU A 202 11.59 1.37 -23.50
N ALA A 203 10.44 1.46 -22.81
CA ALA A 203 10.38 1.62 -21.37
C ALA A 203 10.97 0.39 -20.65
N VAL A 204 10.58 -0.83 -21.05
CA VAL A 204 11.11 -2.08 -20.50
C VAL A 204 12.62 -2.17 -20.70
N ASP A 205 13.11 -1.92 -21.93
CA ASP A 205 14.52 -2.01 -22.27
C ASP A 205 15.37 -0.99 -21.49
N SER A 206 14.84 0.23 -21.29
CA SER A 206 15.53 1.29 -20.56
C SER A 206 15.73 0.94 -19.09
N VAL A 207 14.70 0.37 -18.45
CA VAL A 207 14.79 -0.10 -17.06
C VAL A 207 15.69 -1.34 -16.98
N TRP A 208 15.55 -2.28 -17.90
CA TRP A 208 16.34 -3.52 -17.92
C TRP A 208 17.83 -3.28 -18.09
N LYS A 209 18.23 -2.32 -18.92
CA LYS A 209 19.64 -1.89 -19.08
C LYS A 209 20.27 -1.45 -17.76
N LYS A 210 19.48 -0.90 -16.83
CA LYS A 210 19.94 -0.42 -15.51
C LYS A 210 19.51 -1.34 -14.36
N LYS A 211 19.25 -2.63 -14.62
CA LYS A 211 18.73 -3.60 -13.64
C LYS A 211 19.56 -3.80 -12.37
N SER A 212 20.84 -3.44 -12.38
CA SER A 212 21.78 -3.60 -11.24
C SER A 212 22.34 -2.28 -10.74
N LEU A 213 21.65 -1.17 -11.04
CA LEU A 213 22.02 0.17 -10.61
C LEU A 213 20.79 0.86 -10.03
N PHE A 214 21.02 1.68 -9.00
CA PHE A 214 19.99 2.60 -8.55
C PHE A 214 19.63 3.57 -9.68
N SER A 215 18.37 3.51 -10.12
CA SER A 215 17.87 4.35 -11.21
C SER A 215 16.37 4.59 -11.01
N PRO A 216 15.99 5.82 -10.61
CA PRO A 216 14.59 6.21 -10.53
C PRO A 216 14.01 6.53 -11.90
N PHE A 217 12.93 5.86 -12.25
CA PHE A 217 12.17 6.08 -13.47
C PHE A 217 10.77 6.59 -13.14
N LEU A 218 10.35 7.66 -13.83
CA LEU A 218 8.96 8.10 -13.85
C LEU A 218 8.30 7.57 -15.12
N LEU A 219 7.41 6.59 -14.99
CA LEU A 219 6.60 6.08 -16.10
C LEU A 219 5.32 6.91 -16.23
N GLN A 220 5.37 7.96 -17.04
CA GLN A 220 4.25 8.84 -17.30
C GLN A 220 3.42 8.28 -18.46
N GLY A 221 2.22 7.77 -18.16
CA GLY A 221 1.34 7.19 -19.17
C GLY A 221 -0.11 7.50 -18.92
N VAL A 222 -0.80 8.03 -19.94
CA VAL A 222 -2.24 8.33 -19.89
C VAL A 222 -3.04 7.09 -19.45
N THR A 223 -4.19 7.27 -18.81
CA THR A 223 -5.03 6.13 -18.39
C THR A 223 -5.36 5.24 -19.59
N GLY A 224 -5.11 3.93 -19.46
CA GLY A 224 -5.27 2.96 -20.54
C GLY A 224 -4.05 2.83 -21.47
N SER A 225 -2.91 3.47 -21.20
CA SER A 225 -1.65 3.31 -21.98
C SER A 225 -0.91 1.99 -21.78
N GLY A 226 -1.38 1.14 -20.86
CA GLY A 226 -0.77 -0.16 -20.58
C GLY A 226 0.45 -0.11 -19.65
N LYS A 227 0.53 0.85 -18.72
CA LYS A 227 1.57 0.90 -17.67
C LYS A 227 1.73 -0.45 -16.95
N THR A 228 0.61 -1.11 -16.65
CA THR A 228 0.59 -2.41 -15.99
C THR A 228 1.29 -3.51 -16.80
N GLU A 229 1.23 -3.45 -18.14
CA GLU A 229 1.91 -4.45 -18.99
C GLU A 229 3.44 -4.26 -18.91
N VAL A 230 3.92 -3.01 -18.88
CA VAL A 230 5.33 -2.70 -18.63
C VAL A 230 5.78 -3.26 -17.28
N TYR A 231 4.96 -3.12 -16.24
CA TYR A 231 5.27 -3.68 -14.92
C TYR A 231 5.35 -5.22 -14.94
N MET A 232 4.39 -5.88 -15.60
CA MET A 232 4.35 -7.35 -15.67
C MET A 232 5.53 -7.89 -16.48
N GLN A 233 5.91 -7.26 -17.59
CA GLN A 233 7.08 -7.68 -18.38
C GLN A 233 8.39 -7.49 -17.60
N LEU A 234 8.54 -6.36 -16.91
CA LEU A 234 9.69 -6.12 -16.03
C LEU A 234 9.73 -7.14 -14.88
N ALA A 235 8.56 -7.47 -14.33
CA ALA A 235 8.45 -8.45 -13.27
C ALA A 235 8.85 -9.85 -13.73
N GLU A 236 8.34 -10.29 -14.89
CA GLU A 236 8.70 -11.55 -15.52
C GLU A 236 10.22 -11.67 -15.74
N ASN A 237 10.85 -10.64 -16.31
CA ASN A 237 12.29 -10.63 -16.56
C ASN A 237 13.12 -10.74 -15.27
N MET A 238 12.69 -10.08 -14.19
CA MET A 238 13.39 -10.09 -12.90
C MET A 238 13.19 -11.40 -12.14
N VAL A 239 11.98 -11.96 -12.15
CA VAL A 239 11.69 -13.28 -11.55
C VAL A 239 12.48 -14.38 -12.26
N ASN A 240 12.55 -14.35 -13.59
CA ASN A 240 13.37 -15.28 -14.38
C ASN A 240 14.87 -15.14 -14.08
N ALA A 241 15.33 -13.98 -13.61
CA ALA A 241 16.69 -13.75 -13.13
C ALA A 241 16.90 -14.13 -11.64
N GLY A 242 15.92 -14.76 -11.01
CA GLY A 242 15.96 -15.18 -9.59
C GLY A 242 15.88 -14.01 -8.60
N LYS A 243 15.33 -12.86 -9.01
CA LYS A 243 15.20 -11.66 -8.16
C LYS A 243 13.78 -11.53 -7.59
N GLN A 244 13.71 -10.95 -6.40
CA GLN A 244 12.45 -10.60 -5.76
C GLN A 244 12.02 -9.17 -6.11
N ILE A 245 10.71 -8.93 -6.11
CA ILE A 245 10.13 -7.66 -6.56
C ILE A 245 9.17 -7.14 -5.51
N LEU A 246 9.24 -5.83 -5.27
CA LEU A 246 8.27 -5.12 -4.44
C LEU A 246 7.38 -4.26 -5.33
N ILE A 247 6.06 -4.47 -5.25
CA ILE A 247 5.07 -3.65 -5.94
C ILE A 247 4.18 -2.98 -4.90
N LEU A 248 4.22 -1.65 -4.87
CA LEU A 248 3.36 -0.83 -4.04
C LEU A 248 2.18 -0.35 -4.85
N ILE A 249 0.98 -0.52 -4.31
CA ILE A 249 -0.29 -0.05 -4.88
C ILE A 249 -1.08 0.78 -3.85
N PRO A 250 -1.95 1.70 -4.28
CA PRO A 250 -2.79 2.48 -3.36
C PRO A 250 -3.70 1.60 -2.49
N GLU A 251 -4.09 2.10 -1.29
CA GLU A 251 -4.92 1.33 -0.35
C GLU A 251 -6.33 1.01 -0.87
N ILE A 252 -6.88 1.81 -1.78
CA ILE A 252 -8.29 1.81 -2.19
C ILE A 252 -8.47 1.38 -3.67
N GLY A 253 -7.37 1.23 -4.42
CA GLY A 253 -7.41 0.97 -5.86
C GLY A 253 -7.26 -0.50 -6.21
N LEU A 254 -8.35 -1.13 -6.70
CA LEU A 254 -8.34 -2.32 -7.58
C LEU A 254 -7.38 -3.47 -7.17
N THR A 255 -7.14 -3.66 -5.86
CA THR A 255 -6.12 -4.57 -5.34
C THR A 255 -6.34 -5.99 -5.84
N THR A 256 -7.59 -6.44 -5.89
CA THR A 256 -7.97 -7.79 -6.35
C THR A 256 -7.75 -7.96 -7.84
N GLN A 257 -8.30 -7.07 -8.68
CA GLN A 257 -8.14 -7.16 -10.13
C GLN A 257 -6.67 -7.03 -10.57
N PHE A 258 -5.91 -6.13 -9.93
CA PHE A 258 -4.48 -5.98 -10.20
C PHE A 258 -3.72 -7.25 -9.82
N VAL A 259 -3.92 -7.75 -8.60
CA VAL A 259 -3.27 -8.99 -8.13
C VAL A 259 -3.64 -10.18 -9.00
N ASP A 260 -4.90 -10.32 -9.38
CA ASP A 260 -5.39 -11.45 -10.18
C ASP A 260 -4.78 -11.43 -11.58
N ARG A 261 -4.58 -10.25 -12.19
CA ARG A 261 -3.84 -10.13 -13.45
C ARG A 261 -2.40 -10.62 -13.30
N PHE A 262 -1.70 -10.21 -12.23
CA PHE A 262 -0.34 -10.68 -11.97
C PHE A 262 -0.28 -12.18 -11.74
N LYS A 263 -1.21 -12.74 -10.94
CA LYS A 263 -1.28 -14.18 -10.67
C LYS A 263 -1.55 -15.00 -11.94
N ARG A 264 -2.43 -14.54 -12.82
CA ARG A 264 -2.72 -15.22 -14.09
C ARG A 264 -1.60 -15.07 -15.12
N ARG A 265 -0.90 -13.93 -15.14
CA ARG A 265 0.10 -13.64 -16.17
C ARG A 265 1.48 -14.22 -15.84
N LEU A 266 1.82 -14.35 -14.55
CA LEU A 266 3.15 -14.72 -14.09
C LEU A 266 3.15 -16.06 -13.37
N ASN A 267 4.04 -16.96 -13.81
CA ASN A 267 4.35 -18.21 -13.12
C ASN A 267 5.29 -17.94 -11.92
N ALA A 268 4.80 -17.20 -10.93
CA ALA A 268 5.60 -16.69 -9.81
C ALA A 268 4.87 -16.85 -8.46
N ARG A 269 5.63 -16.97 -7.38
CA ARG A 269 5.12 -17.04 -6.00
C ARG A 269 4.79 -15.64 -5.50
N ILE A 270 3.53 -15.24 -5.67
CA ILE A 270 3.06 -13.90 -5.30
C ILE A 270 2.44 -13.89 -3.91
N VAL A 271 2.93 -13.03 -3.03
CA VAL A 271 2.32 -12.75 -1.72
C VAL A 271 1.71 -11.35 -1.71
N VAL A 272 0.58 -11.20 -1.02
CA VAL A 272 -0.15 -9.93 -0.95
C VAL A 272 -0.11 -9.42 0.48
N LEU A 273 0.23 -8.13 0.67
CA LEU A 273 0.28 -7.46 1.97
C LEU A 273 -0.62 -6.21 1.96
N ASN A 274 -1.88 -6.37 2.34
CA ASN A 274 -2.85 -5.28 2.43
C ASN A 274 -3.59 -5.30 3.78
N SER A 275 -4.56 -4.39 3.94
CA SER A 275 -5.37 -4.29 5.15
C SER A 275 -6.40 -5.43 5.30
N ALA A 276 -6.79 -6.09 4.21
CA ALA A 276 -7.86 -7.10 4.19
C ALA A 276 -7.42 -8.49 4.67
N ILE A 277 -6.13 -8.80 4.65
CA ILE A 277 -5.60 -10.09 5.13
C ILE A 277 -5.50 -10.16 6.67
N SER A 278 -5.61 -11.38 7.20
CA SER A 278 -5.46 -11.63 8.64
C SER A 278 -4.02 -11.38 9.13
N ASP A 279 -3.86 -11.12 10.43
CA ASP A 279 -2.53 -10.92 11.02
C ASP A 279 -1.62 -12.16 10.90
N GLY A 280 -2.21 -13.36 10.89
CA GLY A 280 -1.50 -14.62 10.64
C GLY A 280 -0.96 -14.71 9.22
N GLU A 281 -1.82 -14.51 8.22
CA GLU A 281 -1.42 -14.51 6.81
C GLU A 281 -0.42 -13.40 6.47
N ARG A 282 -0.58 -12.22 7.09
CA ARG A 282 0.39 -11.12 6.96
C ARG A 282 1.76 -11.53 7.49
N THR A 283 1.80 -12.20 8.63
CA THR A 283 3.05 -12.70 9.22
C THR A 283 3.68 -13.78 8.35
N GLN A 284 2.91 -14.76 7.88
CA GLN A 284 3.40 -15.79 6.97
C GLN A 284 3.96 -15.19 5.67
N SER A 285 3.23 -14.25 5.05
CA SER A 285 3.67 -13.57 3.82
C SER A 285 4.96 -12.78 4.03
N TRP A 286 5.09 -12.10 5.17
CA TRP A 286 6.30 -11.38 5.54
C TRP A 286 7.49 -12.33 5.74
N LEU A 287 7.29 -13.47 6.41
CA LEU A 287 8.33 -14.48 6.62
C LEU A 287 8.73 -15.17 5.31
N LEU A 288 7.79 -15.48 4.42
CA LEU A 288 8.07 -16.03 3.09
C LEU A 288 8.93 -15.07 2.26
N ALA A 289 8.60 -13.78 2.29
CA ALA A 289 9.39 -12.75 1.62
C ALA A 289 10.81 -12.65 2.20
N LYS A 290 10.94 -12.62 3.53
CA LYS A 290 12.24 -12.64 4.24
C LYS A 290 13.08 -13.86 3.85
N ALA A 291 12.47 -15.03 3.76
CA ALA A 291 13.16 -16.28 3.44
C ALA A 291 13.52 -16.44 1.94
N GLY A 292 13.17 -15.48 1.08
CA GLY A 292 13.38 -15.60 -0.37
C GLY A 292 12.40 -16.57 -1.06
N LEU A 293 11.33 -16.97 -0.38
CA LEU A 293 10.33 -17.92 -0.88
C LEU A 293 9.14 -17.24 -1.58
N ALA A 294 9.07 -15.91 -1.56
CA ALA A 294 8.14 -15.12 -2.35
C ALA A 294 8.90 -14.34 -3.43
N ASP A 295 8.50 -14.52 -4.68
CA ASP A 295 9.14 -13.86 -5.83
C ASP A 295 8.63 -12.43 -5.98
N ILE A 296 7.33 -12.20 -5.71
CA ILE A 296 6.70 -10.88 -5.82
C ILE A 296 5.91 -10.59 -4.55
N VAL A 297 6.17 -9.43 -3.95
CA VAL A 297 5.38 -8.87 -2.87
C VAL A 297 4.55 -7.72 -3.43
N ILE A 298 3.23 -7.88 -3.46
CA ILE A 298 2.29 -6.83 -3.83
C ILE A 298 1.63 -6.30 -2.56
N GLY A 299 1.67 -5.01 -2.29
CA GLY A 299 1.03 -4.50 -1.10
C GLY A 299 0.81 -3.01 -1.08
N THR A 300 0.15 -2.56 -0.02
CA THR A 300 -0.09 -1.13 0.19
C THR A 300 1.12 -0.47 0.83
N ARG A 301 0.95 0.73 1.35
CA ARG A 301 2.01 1.56 1.98
C ARG A 301 2.94 0.79 2.93
N SER A 302 2.44 -0.10 3.79
CA SER A 302 3.25 -0.81 4.80
C SER A 302 4.14 -1.91 4.22
N ALA A 303 3.85 -2.43 3.02
CA ALA A 303 4.67 -3.44 2.36
C ALA A 303 6.06 -2.92 1.98
N VAL A 304 6.26 -1.59 1.99
CA VAL A 304 7.57 -0.97 1.77
C VAL A 304 8.61 -1.38 2.80
N PHE A 305 8.22 -1.98 3.93
CA PHE A 305 9.12 -2.46 4.96
C PHE A 305 9.45 -3.96 4.87
N THR A 306 8.84 -4.68 3.93
CA THR A 306 9.03 -6.13 3.82
C THR A 306 10.48 -6.45 3.42
N PRO A 307 11.21 -7.26 4.21
CA PRO A 307 12.57 -7.68 3.88
C PRO A 307 12.55 -8.56 2.63
N LEU A 308 13.52 -8.32 1.74
CA LEU A 308 13.65 -8.95 0.45
C LEU A 308 15.14 -9.16 0.16
N PRO A 309 15.75 -10.29 0.57
CA PRO A 309 17.19 -10.52 0.45
C PRO A 309 17.69 -10.43 -1.00
N ASN A 310 16.85 -10.80 -1.97
CA ASN A 310 17.18 -10.77 -3.39
C ASN A 310 16.41 -9.69 -4.15
N LEU A 311 16.12 -8.54 -3.52
CA LEU A 311 15.42 -7.43 -4.17
C LEU A 311 16.11 -7.04 -5.50
N GLY A 312 15.35 -6.99 -6.59
CA GLY A 312 15.84 -6.58 -7.91
C GLY A 312 15.09 -5.41 -8.55
N LEU A 313 13.87 -5.12 -8.10
CA LEU A 313 13.04 -4.05 -8.65
C LEU A 313 12.00 -3.59 -7.62
N ILE A 314 11.78 -2.28 -7.54
CA ILE A 314 10.63 -1.70 -6.85
C ILE A 314 9.71 -1.01 -7.88
N ILE A 315 8.42 -1.28 -7.80
CA ILE A 315 7.39 -0.62 -8.62
C ILE A 315 6.42 0.10 -7.68
N ILE A 316 6.07 1.34 -8.02
CA ILE A 316 5.03 2.11 -7.34
C ILE A 316 4.01 2.50 -8.38
N ASP A 317 2.79 1.98 -8.26
CA ASP A 317 1.69 2.38 -9.12
C ASP A 317 0.96 3.59 -8.56
N GLU A 318 0.42 4.44 -9.43
CA GLU A 318 -0.19 5.72 -9.07
C GLU A 318 0.58 6.50 -8.00
N GLU A 319 1.86 6.79 -8.28
CA GLU A 319 2.80 7.37 -7.30
C GLU A 319 2.33 8.68 -6.64
N HIS A 320 1.42 9.42 -7.30
CA HIS A 320 0.83 10.66 -6.79
C HIS A 320 -0.19 10.44 -5.67
N ASP A 321 -0.63 9.20 -5.44
CA ASP A 321 -1.72 8.89 -4.53
C ASP A 321 -1.35 9.24 -3.08
N ALA A 322 -2.24 10.01 -2.43
CA ALA A 322 -2.01 10.51 -1.08
C ALA A 322 -2.00 9.40 -0.01
N SER A 323 -2.55 8.20 -0.29
CA SER A 323 -2.54 7.06 0.63
C SER A 323 -1.12 6.57 0.96
N TYR A 324 -0.13 6.85 0.10
CA TYR A 324 1.27 6.57 0.40
C TYR A 324 1.83 7.38 1.57
N LYS A 325 1.17 8.48 1.99
CA LYS A 325 1.52 9.24 3.18
C LYS A 325 0.75 8.73 4.40
N GLN A 326 1.48 8.21 5.39
CA GLN A 326 0.90 7.90 6.70
C GLN A 326 0.60 9.19 7.47
N GLN A 327 -0.62 9.29 8.02
CA GLN A 327 -1.11 10.48 8.73
C GLN A 327 -1.02 10.33 10.26
N ASP A 328 -0.98 9.10 10.77
CA ASP A 328 -0.98 8.79 12.20
C ASP A 328 0.26 8.01 12.64
N GLY A 329 0.73 8.25 13.87
CA GLY A 329 1.99 7.72 14.40
C GLY A 329 3.21 8.17 13.58
N LEU A 330 4.01 7.22 13.11
CA LEU A 330 5.13 7.48 12.21
C LEU A 330 4.60 7.98 10.85
N ARG A 331 4.64 9.29 10.63
CA ARG A 331 4.15 9.94 9.39
C ARG A 331 5.11 9.80 8.21
N TYR A 332 5.50 8.59 7.85
CA TYR A 332 6.36 8.34 6.69
C TYR A 332 5.60 8.44 5.36
N HIS A 333 6.33 8.71 4.28
CA HIS A 333 5.82 8.61 2.91
C HIS A 333 6.43 7.38 2.22
N ALA A 334 5.63 6.37 1.85
CA ALA A 334 6.14 5.11 1.31
C ALA A 334 6.96 5.30 0.03
N ARG A 335 6.57 6.19 -0.88
CA ARG A 335 7.39 6.54 -2.06
C ARG A 335 8.82 6.96 -1.69
N ASN A 336 8.98 7.80 -0.67
CA ASN A 336 10.31 8.25 -0.24
C ASN A 336 11.10 7.11 0.42
N VAL A 337 10.43 6.28 1.23
CA VAL A 337 11.05 5.08 1.82
C VAL A 337 11.50 4.11 0.72
N ALA A 338 10.68 3.90 -0.30
CA ALA A 338 10.98 3.04 -1.44
C ALA A 338 12.18 3.54 -2.25
N LEU A 339 12.30 4.85 -2.48
CA LEU A 339 13.48 5.45 -3.12
C LEU A 339 14.76 5.19 -2.32
N ILE A 340 14.72 5.38 -1.00
CA ILE A 340 15.86 5.09 -0.11
C ILE A 340 16.20 3.59 -0.10
N ARG A 341 15.18 2.71 -0.11
CA ARG A 341 15.39 1.26 -0.23
C ARG A 341 16.02 0.89 -1.57
N ALA A 342 15.52 1.43 -2.68
CA ALA A 342 16.07 1.19 -4.00
C ALA A 342 17.53 1.67 -4.11
N GLN A 343 17.84 2.81 -3.50
CA GLN A 343 19.20 3.34 -3.44
C GLN A 343 20.14 2.40 -2.67
N ARG A 344 19.72 1.93 -1.49
CA ARG A 344 20.54 1.06 -0.64
C ARG A 344 20.75 -0.32 -1.24
N ALA A 345 19.72 -0.88 -1.87
CA ALA A 345 19.82 -2.16 -2.57
C ALA A 345 20.46 -2.03 -3.97
N ASN A 346 20.75 -0.80 -4.42
CA ASN A 346 21.30 -0.50 -5.75
C ASN A 346 20.46 -1.10 -6.90
N VAL A 347 19.14 -0.94 -6.82
CA VAL A 347 18.16 -1.48 -7.79
C VAL A 347 17.37 -0.37 -8.49
N PRO A 348 16.84 -0.61 -9.69
CA PRO A 348 15.90 0.30 -10.32
C PRO A 348 14.60 0.44 -9.53
N ILE A 349 13.98 1.61 -9.64
CA ILE A 349 12.64 1.89 -9.13
C ILE A 349 11.80 2.56 -10.21
N VAL A 350 10.60 2.02 -10.45
CA VAL A 350 9.66 2.54 -11.44
C VAL A 350 8.45 3.11 -10.73
N MET A 351 8.22 4.41 -10.88
CA MET A 351 7.07 5.12 -10.34
C MET A 351 6.16 5.44 -11.52
N GLY A 352 5.02 4.77 -11.63
CA GLY A 352 4.10 5.03 -12.72
C GLY A 352 2.93 5.90 -12.30
N SER A 353 2.50 6.77 -13.22
CA SER A 353 1.29 7.55 -13.03
C SER A 353 0.79 8.15 -14.34
N ALA A 354 -0.53 8.35 -14.44
CA ALA A 354 -1.11 9.22 -15.46
C ALA A 354 -0.99 10.71 -15.11
N THR A 355 -0.98 11.03 -13.82
CA THR A 355 -0.93 12.39 -13.27
C THR A 355 0.20 12.48 -12.24
N PRO A 356 1.47 12.53 -12.68
CA PRO A 356 2.60 12.58 -11.76
C PRO A 356 2.49 13.72 -10.75
N SER A 357 2.96 13.47 -9.54
CA SER A 357 3.06 14.50 -8.52
C SER A 357 4.07 15.59 -8.93
N LEU A 358 3.82 16.82 -8.47
CA LEU A 358 4.72 17.94 -8.74
C LEU A 358 6.15 17.68 -8.23
N GLU A 359 6.29 16.96 -7.12
CA GLU A 359 7.60 16.58 -6.59
C GLU A 359 8.35 15.63 -7.54
N SER A 360 7.65 14.66 -8.14
CA SER A 360 8.25 13.76 -9.12
C SER A 360 8.62 14.48 -10.41
N LEU A 361 7.76 15.39 -10.90
CA LEU A 361 8.07 16.25 -12.05
C LEU A 361 9.28 17.16 -11.79
N TYR A 362 9.37 17.75 -10.59
CA TYR A 362 10.53 18.53 -10.19
C TYR A 362 11.81 17.70 -10.19
N ASN A 363 11.79 16.46 -9.69
CA ASN A 363 12.97 15.60 -9.73
C ASN A 363 13.35 15.16 -11.16
N VAL A 364 12.40 15.08 -12.08
CA VAL A 364 12.69 14.89 -13.52
C VAL A 364 13.36 16.14 -14.10
N GLU A 365 12.85 17.33 -13.80
CA GLU A 365 13.43 18.61 -14.23
C GLU A 365 14.88 18.77 -13.71
N GLN A 366 15.11 18.37 -12.46
CA GLN A 366 16.44 18.34 -11.82
C GLN A 366 17.33 17.17 -12.30
N GLN A 367 16.90 16.40 -13.31
CA GLN A 367 17.61 15.24 -13.87
C GLN A 367 17.96 14.13 -12.86
N ARG A 368 17.24 14.08 -11.73
CA ARG A 368 17.38 13.03 -10.73
C ARG A 368 16.60 11.78 -11.12
N TYR A 369 15.48 11.96 -11.82
CA TYR A 369 14.63 10.88 -12.34
C TYR A 369 14.69 10.85 -13.87
N GLN A 370 14.66 9.65 -14.45
CA GLN A 370 14.51 9.48 -15.89
C GLN A 370 13.02 9.31 -16.24
N VAL A 371 12.49 10.14 -17.14
CA VAL A 371 11.10 10.02 -17.60
C VAL A 371 11.00 9.00 -18.74
N LEU A 372 9.96 8.16 -18.67
CA LEU A 372 9.53 7.21 -19.69
C LEU A 372 8.07 7.53 -20.01
N THR A 373 7.77 7.91 -21.25
CA THR A 373 6.44 8.41 -21.62
C THR A 373 5.67 7.39 -22.47
N LEU A 374 4.41 7.13 -22.13
CA LEU A 374 3.47 6.35 -22.92
C LEU A 374 2.30 7.25 -23.34
N ASN A 375 2.33 7.73 -24.58
CA ASN A 375 1.37 8.73 -25.08
C ASN A 375 0.10 8.07 -25.65
N GLN A 376 0.21 6.83 -26.10
CA GLN A 376 -0.89 6.14 -26.78
C GLN A 376 -1.70 5.28 -25.81
N ARG A 377 -3.03 5.35 -25.89
CA ARG A 377 -3.90 4.36 -25.21
C ARG A 377 -3.79 3.03 -25.94
N ALA A 378 -3.57 1.95 -25.20
CA ALA A 378 -3.46 0.60 -25.73
C ALA A 378 -4.75 0.13 -26.43
N THR A 379 -5.91 0.69 -26.06
CA THR A 379 -7.22 0.34 -26.62
C THR A 379 -7.77 1.33 -27.65
N GLY A 380 -7.02 2.37 -28.03
CA GLY A 380 -7.44 3.33 -29.07
C GLY A 380 -8.62 4.26 -28.72
N ALA A 381 -9.07 4.32 -27.46
CA ALA A 381 -10.22 5.12 -27.06
C ALA A 381 -9.97 6.65 -27.19
N ASN A 382 -10.95 7.39 -27.72
CA ASN A 382 -10.86 8.84 -27.93
C ASN A 382 -10.87 9.65 -26.61
N ILE A 383 -10.30 10.87 -26.66
CA ILE A 383 -10.32 11.83 -25.54
C ILE A 383 -11.72 12.46 -25.45
N PRO A 384 -12.30 12.60 -24.24
CA PRO A 384 -13.61 13.24 -24.08
C PRO A 384 -13.58 14.72 -24.48
N LYS A 385 -14.69 15.23 -25.02
CA LYS A 385 -14.85 16.65 -25.35
C LYS A 385 -15.03 17.46 -24.06
N ILE A 386 -14.13 18.42 -23.82
CA ILE A 386 -14.16 19.29 -22.64
C ILE A 386 -14.86 20.60 -22.99
N LYS A 387 -15.76 21.08 -22.11
CA LYS A 387 -16.41 22.39 -22.21
C LYS A 387 -16.26 23.15 -20.90
N LEU A 388 -15.78 24.40 -20.97
CA LEU A 388 -15.76 25.32 -19.83
C LEU A 388 -17.10 26.07 -19.77
N ILE A 389 -17.79 25.99 -18.64
CA ILE A 389 -19.11 26.61 -18.44
C ILE A 389 -18.98 27.68 -17.37
N ASP A 390 -19.49 28.87 -17.66
CA ASP A 390 -19.64 29.93 -16.67
C ASP A 390 -20.78 29.60 -15.71
N SER A 391 -20.49 29.61 -14.40
CA SER A 391 -21.47 29.28 -13.36
C SER A 391 -22.44 30.42 -13.03
N ARG A 392 -22.23 31.63 -13.57
CA ARG A 392 -23.09 32.80 -13.33
C ARG A 392 -24.45 32.62 -14.01
N GLY A 393 -25.54 32.93 -13.30
CA GLY A 393 -26.89 32.95 -13.89
C GLY A 393 -28.03 32.94 -12.86
N PRO A 394 -29.26 33.30 -13.27
CA PRO A 394 -30.40 33.52 -12.37
C PRO A 394 -30.92 32.25 -11.67
N MET A 395 -30.54 31.05 -12.15
CA MET A 395 -30.97 29.77 -11.56
C MET A 395 -29.79 28.90 -11.07
N ALA A 396 -28.60 29.47 -10.88
CA ALA A 396 -27.50 28.75 -10.26
C ALA A 396 -27.82 28.49 -8.78
N ASN A 397 -28.09 27.23 -8.41
CA ASN A 397 -28.38 26.85 -7.03
C ASN A 397 -27.39 25.80 -6.53
N SER A 398 -26.91 25.97 -5.29
CA SER A 398 -26.02 25.03 -4.60
C SER A 398 -24.82 24.50 -5.42
N GLY A 399 -24.29 25.29 -6.36
CA GLY A 399 -23.15 24.91 -7.21
C GLY A 399 -23.49 24.23 -8.53
N ILE A 400 -24.77 24.09 -8.89
CA ILE A 400 -25.21 23.57 -10.20
C ILE A 400 -25.66 24.72 -11.08
N SER A 401 -25.00 24.92 -12.22
CA SER A 401 -25.40 25.93 -13.21
C SER A 401 -26.57 25.43 -14.07
N THR A 402 -27.34 26.35 -14.65
CA THR A 402 -28.46 26.01 -15.56
C THR A 402 -28.00 25.14 -16.74
N VAL A 403 -26.82 25.43 -17.29
CA VAL A 403 -26.23 24.64 -18.38
C VAL A 403 -25.90 23.22 -17.93
N LEU A 404 -25.34 23.06 -16.72
CA LEU A 404 -25.03 21.75 -16.15
C LEU A 404 -26.31 20.95 -15.87
N TYR A 405 -27.35 21.58 -15.33
CA TYR A 405 -28.65 20.96 -15.11
C TYR A 405 -29.23 20.37 -16.40
N HIS A 406 -29.26 21.15 -17.48
CA HIS A 406 -29.76 20.66 -18.77
C HIS A 406 -28.89 19.54 -19.34
N ALA A 407 -27.56 19.63 -19.20
CA ALA A 407 -26.66 18.58 -19.65
C ALA A 407 -26.90 17.26 -18.90
N ILE A 408 -27.07 17.30 -17.57
CA ILE A 408 -27.42 16.12 -16.75
C ILE A 408 -28.75 15.54 -17.24
N LYS A 409 -29.78 16.38 -17.39
CA LYS A 409 -31.10 15.95 -17.85
C LYS A 409 -31.06 15.25 -19.20
N THR A 410 -30.29 15.75 -20.16
CA THR A 410 -30.14 15.12 -21.48
C THR A 410 -29.44 13.76 -21.40
N GLN A 411 -28.41 13.61 -20.56
CA GLN A 411 -27.74 12.32 -20.41
C GLN A 411 -28.62 11.28 -19.71
N LEU A 412 -29.32 11.68 -18.64
CA LEU A 412 -30.27 10.81 -17.94
C LEU A 412 -31.44 10.38 -18.84
N ALA A 413 -31.95 11.28 -19.70
CA ALA A 413 -33.00 10.94 -20.67
C ALA A 413 -32.53 9.95 -21.75
N ALA A 414 -31.21 9.84 -21.98
CA ALA A 414 -30.60 8.87 -22.88
C ALA A 414 -30.17 7.58 -22.16
N ASP A 415 -30.59 7.39 -20.90
CA ASP A 415 -30.20 6.26 -20.04
C ASP A 415 -28.68 6.16 -19.78
N ASN A 416 -27.98 7.30 -19.90
CA ASN A 416 -26.56 7.40 -19.56
C ASN A 416 -26.37 7.82 -18.10
N GLN A 417 -25.25 7.41 -17.53
CA GLN A 417 -24.84 7.84 -16.18
C GLN A 417 -24.08 9.17 -16.21
N VAL A 418 -24.18 9.91 -15.10
CA VAL A 418 -23.44 11.16 -14.91
C VAL A 418 -22.63 11.11 -13.63
N LEU A 419 -21.33 11.35 -13.76
CA LEU A 419 -20.42 11.44 -12.63
C LEU A 419 -20.09 12.92 -12.36
N LEU A 420 -20.38 13.37 -11.14
CA LEU A 420 -20.08 14.74 -10.69
C LEU A 420 -18.91 14.72 -9.71
N PHE A 421 -17.80 15.33 -10.13
CA PHE A 421 -16.65 15.52 -9.25
C PHE A 421 -16.76 16.84 -8.52
N ILE A 422 -16.63 16.76 -7.20
CA ILE A 422 -16.54 17.92 -6.33
C ILE A 422 -15.27 17.81 -5.52
N ASN A 423 -14.59 18.94 -5.36
CA ASN A 423 -13.38 18.95 -4.56
C ASN A 423 -13.76 18.61 -3.11
N ARG A 424 -12.98 17.71 -2.50
CA ARG A 424 -12.87 17.31 -1.08
C ARG A 424 -13.83 18.00 -0.10
N ARG A 425 -14.38 17.22 0.84
CA ARG A 425 -15.13 17.71 2.00
C ARG A 425 -14.65 19.06 2.54
N GLY A 426 -15.58 20.00 2.57
CA GLY A 426 -15.45 21.24 3.33
C GLY A 426 -14.20 22.02 2.96
N PHE A 427 -14.26 22.76 1.86
CA PHE A 427 -13.39 23.94 1.82
C PHE A 427 -13.82 24.87 2.93
N ALA A 428 -12.82 25.34 3.65
CA ALA A 428 -12.83 26.59 4.37
C ALA A 428 -13.57 27.64 3.51
N PRO A 429 -14.81 28.04 3.87
CA PRO A 429 -15.67 28.76 2.96
C PRO A 429 -15.02 30.09 2.57
N VAL A 430 -14.80 30.32 1.28
CA VAL A 430 -14.33 31.63 0.82
C VAL A 430 -15.56 32.52 0.66
N LEU A 431 -15.43 33.78 1.07
CA LEU A 431 -16.47 34.79 0.84
C LEU A 431 -16.33 35.34 -0.57
N MET A 432 -17.39 35.22 -1.38
CA MET A 432 -17.40 35.73 -2.75
C MET A 432 -18.70 36.48 -3.07
N CYS A 433 -18.59 37.54 -3.86
CA CYS A 433 -19.73 38.26 -4.43
C CYS A 433 -20.24 37.56 -5.69
N HIS A 434 -21.53 37.24 -5.73
CA HIS A 434 -22.14 36.57 -6.88
C HIS A 434 -22.19 37.47 -8.13
N ASP A 435 -22.36 38.78 -7.96
CA ASP A 435 -22.56 39.71 -9.08
C ASP A 435 -21.28 40.07 -9.82
N CYS A 436 -20.21 40.39 -9.08
CA CYS A 436 -18.95 40.86 -9.66
C CYS A 436 -17.78 39.87 -9.52
N GLY A 437 -17.96 38.76 -8.80
CA GLY A 437 -16.92 37.75 -8.59
C GLY A 437 -15.80 38.15 -7.62
N TRP A 438 -15.94 39.27 -6.88
CA TRP A 438 -14.99 39.65 -5.83
C TRP A 438 -14.85 38.53 -4.81
N GLN A 439 -13.61 38.20 -4.42
CA GLN A 439 -13.30 37.20 -3.41
C GLN A 439 -12.48 37.84 -2.29
N ALA A 440 -12.77 37.48 -1.03
CA ALA A 440 -12.01 37.99 0.11
C ALA A 440 -10.54 37.54 0.07
N THR A 441 -9.64 38.50 -0.06
CA THR A 441 -8.18 38.32 -0.02
C THR A 441 -7.60 38.94 1.23
N CYS A 442 -6.46 38.41 1.67
CA CYS A 442 -5.73 38.92 2.81
C CYS A 442 -4.94 40.16 2.39
N SER A 443 -5.13 41.27 3.10
CA SER A 443 -4.40 42.51 2.84
C SER A 443 -2.92 42.48 3.25
N HIS A 444 -2.44 41.37 3.83
CA HIS A 444 -1.06 41.24 4.33
C HIS A 444 -0.18 40.27 3.53
N CYS A 445 -0.76 39.26 2.87
CA CYS A 445 0.02 38.20 2.22
C CYS A 445 -0.63 37.63 0.95
N ASP A 446 -1.61 38.33 0.36
CA ASP A 446 -2.35 37.98 -0.86
C ASP A 446 -3.08 36.62 -0.86
N ALA A 447 -2.99 35.85 0.23
CA ALA A 447 -3.71 34.60 0.42
C ALA A 447 -5.24 34.83 0.50
N ARG A 448 -6.02 33.79 0.18
CA ARG A 448 -7.48 33.84 0.37
C ARG A 448 -7.86 33.84 1.85
N MET A 449 -8.86 34.65 2.19
CA MET A 449 -9.42 34.68 3.54
C MET A 449 -10.49 33.60 3.68
N ILE A 450 -10.47 32.91 4.83
CA ILE A 450 -11.42 31.85 5.16
C ILE A 450 -12.50 32.36 6.10
N VAL A 451 -13.76 32.09 5.77
CA VAL A 451 -14.90 32.38 6.63
C VAL A 451 -14.99 31.35 7.75
N HIS A 452 -14.98 31.83 9.00
CA HIS A 452 -15.31 31.04 10.18
C HIS A 452 -16.70 31.43 10.66
N GLN A 453 -17.73 30.78 10.12
CA GLN A 453 -19.15 31.14 10.34
C GLN A 453 -19.51 31.25 11.83
N ARG A 454 -19.10 30.28 12.67
CA ARG A 454 -19.39 30.30 14.12
C ARG A 454 -18.85 31.52 14.85
N ARG A 455 -17.75 32.10 14.36
CA ARG A 455 -17.09 33.27 14.96
C ARG A 455 -17.43 34.57 14.22
N ASN A 456 -18.14 34.47 13.10
CA ASN A 456 -18.44 35.58 12.20
C ASN A 456 -17.18 36.41 11.83
N ILE A 457 -16.08 35.71 11.51
CA ILE A 457 -14.81 36.32 11.08
C ILE A 457 -14.28 35.74 9.77
N LEU A 458 -13.46 36.55 9.09
CA LEU A 458 -12.51 36.13 8.06
C LEU A 458 -11.14 35.89 8.73
N CYS A 459 -10.49 34.78 8.41
CA CYS A 459 -9.16 34.46 8.92
C CYS A 459 -8.22 34.02 7.79
N CYS A 460 -7.03 34.61 7.75
CA CYS A 460 -5.95 34.15 6.89
C CYS A 460 -5.17 33.04 7.58
N HIS A 461 -5.16 31.82 7.02
CA HIS A 461 -4.35 30.71 7.56
C HIS A 461 -2.87 30.75 7.15
N HIS A 462 -2.47 31.73 6.34
CA HIS A 462 -1.08 31.95 5.97
C HIS A 462 -0.36 32.88 6.96
N CYS A 463 -0.91 34.06 7.22
CA CYS A 463 -0.30 35.06 8.12
C CYS A 463 -1.02 35.24 9.47
N GLY A 464 -2.19 34.64 9.67
CA GLY A 464 -2.97 34.76 10.90
C GLY A 464 -3.82 36.03 11.02
N LEU A 465 -3.89 36.89 9.98
CA LEU A 465 -4.75 38.08 9.98
C LEU A 465 -6.22 37.69 10.18
N ILE A 466 -6.88 38.34 11.15
CA ILE A 466 -8.30 38.18 11.43
C ILE A 466 -9.04 39.48 11.10
N GLN A 467 -10.15 39.36 10.39
CA GLN A 467 -11.02 40.47 10.01
C GLN A 467 -12.48 40.09 10.27
N ARG A 468 -13.37 41.09 10.39
CA ARG A 468 -14.82 40.83 10.44
C ARG A 468 -15.33 40.44 9.05
N LEU A 469 -16.43 39.69 8.98
CA LEU A 469 -17.12 39.53 7.70
C LEU A 469 -17.63 40.88 7.21
N VAL A 470 -17.47 41.12 5.91
CA VAL A 470 -18.07 42.26 5.23
C VAL A 470 -19.51 41.89 4.86
N GLU A 471 -20.44 42.83 5.05
CA GLU A 471 -21.86 42.65 4.70
C GLU A 471 -22.16 43.07 3.26
N GLN A 472 -21.32 43.94 2.68
CA GLN A 472 -21.44 44.43 1.32
C GLN A 472 -20.14 44.17 0.56
N CYS A 473 -20.27 43.87 -0.73
CA CYS A 473 -19.13 43.72 -1.61
C CYS A 473 -18.34 45.04 -1.68
N PRO A 474 -17.03 45.04 -1.38
CA PRO A 474 -16.22 46.26 -1.46
C PRO A 474 -16.06 46.79 -2.90
N THR A 475 -16.29 45.96 -3.91
CA THR A 475 -16.17 46.34 -5.33
C THR A 475 -17.48 46.87 -5.92
N CYS A 476 -18.58 46.12 -5.85
CA CYS A 476 -19.85 46.50 -6.49
C CYS A 476 -20.94 46.94 -5.51
N LYS A 477 -20.68 46.93 -4.19
CA LYS A 477 -21.62 47.24 -3.10
C LYS A 477 -22.88 46.36 -3.03
N ALA A 478 -22.96 45.30 -3.82
CA ALA A 478 -24.03 44.31 -3.69
C ALA A 478 -23.98 43.63 -2.31
N GLY A 479 -25.16 43.37 -1.73
CA GLY A 479 -25.31 42.69 -0.44
C GLY A 479 -25.28 41.16 -0.52
N ASP A 480 -25.36 40.58 -1.72
CA ASP A 480 -25.40 39.11 -1.89
C ASP A 480 -23.99 38.51 -1.89
N LEU A 481 -23.35 38.52 -0.71
CA LEU A 481 -22.09 37.83 -0.45
C LEU A 481 -22.37 36.41 0.03
N LYS A 482 -21.95 35.41 -0.75
CA LYS A 482 -22.15 34.00 -0.41
C LYS A 482 -20.85 33.35 0.01
N THR A 483 -20.97 32.41 0.94
CA THR A 483 -19.89 31.48 1.28
C THR A 483 -19.88 30.36 0.26
N TYR A 484 -18.79 30.24 -0.51
CA TYR A 484 -18.64 29.17 -1.48
C TYR A 484 -17.85 28.01 -0.87
N GLY A 485 -18.47 26.83 -0.91
CA GLY A 485 -17.99 25.60 -0.29
C GLY A 485 -19.16 24.63 -0.11
N ALA A 486 -19.87 24.30 -1.20
CA ALA A 486 -20.96 23.32 -1.14
C ALA A 486 -20.39 21.94 -0.80
N GLY A 487 -20.75 21.40 0.36
CA GLY A 487 -20.40 20.04 0.74
C GLY A 487 -21.09 19.02 -0.16
N THR A 488 -20.58 17.77 -0.14
CA THR A 488 -21.15 16.63 -0.87
C THR A 488 -22.66 16.47 -0.62
N GLU A 489 -23.10 16.71 0.62
CA GLU A 489 -24.49 16.60 1.08
C GLU A 489 -25.44 17.65 0.49
N GLN A 490 -24.97 18.89 0.34
CA GLN A 490 -25.81 19.97 -0.19
C GLN A 490 -26.11 19.75 -1.67
N ILE A 491 -25.11 19.24 -2.41
CA ILE A 491 -25.26 18.91 -3.82
C ILE A 491 -26.14 17.66 -3.98
N GLU A 492 -25.96 16.64 -3.15
CA GLU A 492 -26.82 15.45 -3.11
C GLU A 492 -28.29 15.82 -2.92
N HIS A 493 -28.61 16.62 -1.90
CA HIS A 493 -29.99 17.09 -1.66
C HIS A 493 -30.55 17.90 -2.84
N THR A 494 -29.72 18.75 -3.46
CA THR A 494 -30.14 19.56 -4.61
C THR A 494 -30.40 18.68 -5.83
N LEU A 495 -29.55 17.69 -6.10
CA LEU A 495 -29.73 16.72 -7.19
C LEU A 495 -30.95 15.85 -6.98
N GLN A 496 -31.19 15.37 -5.76
CA GLN A 496 -32.38 14.58 -5.43
C GLN A 496 -33.67 15.38 -5.62
N ALA A 497 -33.66 16.68 -5.32
CA ALA A 497 -34.79 17.57 -5.58
C ALA A 497 -35.01 17.83 -7.09
N TYR A 498 -33.93 17.88 -7.88
CA TYR A 498 -34.00 18.10 -9.34
C TYR A 498 -34.36 16.86 -10.15
N PHE A 499 -33.95 15.68 -9.68
CA PHE A 499 -34.12 14.39 -10.36
C PHE A 499 -34.68 13.35 -9.38
N PRO A 500 -35.96 13.47 -8.95
CA PRO A 500 -36.52 12.63 -7.89
C PRO A 500 -36.61 11.14 -8.24
N GLU A 501 -36.69 10.80 -9.54
CA GLU A 501 -36.77 9.43 -10.03
C GLU A 501 -35.40 8.78 -10.28
N THR A 502 -34.30 9.54 -10.17
CA THR A 502 -32.95 9.03 -10.41
C THR A 502 -32.21 8.91 -9.07
N PRO A 503 -31.68 7.73 -8.72
CA PRO A 503 -30.92 7.57 -7.48
C PRO A 503 -29.60 8.36 -7.56
N VAL A 504 -29.33 9.18 -6.55
CA VAL A 504 -28.06 9.89 -6.40
C VAL A 504 -27.17 9.08 -5.47
N LEU A 505 -26.04 8.58 -5.98
CA LEU A 505 -25.06 7.84 -5.20
C LEU A 505 -23.92 8.78 -4.76
N ARG A 506 -23.70 8.90 -3.44
CA ARG A 506 -22.60 9.69 -2.87
C ARG A 506 -21.40 8.79 -2.53
N ILE A 507 -20.27 9.04 -3.20
CA ILE A 507 -19.00 8.37 -2.92
C ILE A 507 -18.06 9.35 -2.21
N ASP A 508 -18.02 9.28 -0.88
CA ASP A 508 -17.07 10.04 -0.06
C ASP A 508 -16.53 9.20 1.10
N ARG A 509 -15.63 9.78 1.91
CA ARG A 509 -14.99 9.05 3.02
C ARG A 509 -15.98 8.53 4.07
N ASP A 510 -17.14 9.17 4.31
CA ASP A 510 -18.11 8.68 5.31
C ASP A 510 -19.02 7.61 4.73
N SER A 511 -19.40 7.72 3.45
CA SER A 511 -20.19 6.67 2.82
C SER A 511 -19.39 5.38 2.56
N THR A 512 -18.06 5.46 2.53
CA THR A 512 -17.16 4.32 2.24
C THR A 512 -16.37 3.78 3.43
N GLN A 513 -16.70 4.14 4.69
CA GLN A 513 -15.93 3.70 5.87
C GLN A 513 -16.03 2.20 6.17
N LYS A 514 -17.13 1.55 5.77
CA LYS A 514 -17.32 0.10 5.98
C LYS A 514 -16.48 -0.68 4.98
N VAL A 515 -15.90 -1.80 5.44
CA VAL A 515 -15.22 -2.76 4.55
C VAL A 515 -16.19 -3.16 3.44
N ASN A 516 -15.74 -3.08 2.18
CA ASN A 516 -16.50 -3.33 0.95
C ASN A 516 -17.55 -2.29 0.53
N ALA A 517 -17.82 -1.22 1.30
CA ALA A 517 -18.83 -0.23 0.91
C ALA A 517 -18.57 0.42 -0.45
N PHE A 518 -17.31 0.68 -0.79
CA PHE A 518 -16.95 1.19 -2.12
C PHE A 518 -17.22 0.16 -3.23
N ALA A 519 -16.93 -1.12 -3.00
CA ALA A 519 -17.19 -2.17 -3.97
C ALA A 519 -18.70 -2.38 -4.19
N GLU A 520 -19.49 -2.36 -3.11
CA GLU A 520 -20.96 -2.44 -3.17
C GLU A 520 -21.54 -1.26 -3.96
N ILE A 521 -21.08 -0.02 -3.69
CA ILE A 521 -21.52 1.16 -4.45
C ILE A 521 -21.12 1.06 -5.92
N VAL A 522 -19.95 0.50 -6.24
CA VAL A 522 -19.50 0.32 -7.63
C VAL A 522 -20.27 -0.79 -8.34
N ASP A 523 -20.69 -1.85 -7.64
CA ASP A 523 -21.52 -2.91 -8.20
C ASP A 523 -22.93 -2.39 -8.57
N ASP A 524 -23.42 -1.37 -7.85
CA ASP A 524 -24.67 -0.66 -8.19
C ASP A 524 -24.53 0.29 -9.40
N ILE A 525 -23.30 0.60 -9.83
CA ILE A 525 -23.03 1.37 -11.04
C ILE A 525 -23.09 0.41 -12.24
N ARG A 526 -24.18 0.50 -13.00
CA ARG A 526 -24.43 -0.31 -14.21
C ARG A 526 -23.54 0.03 -15.40
#